data_AF-A0A643CGU2-F1
#
_entry.id   AF-A0A643CGU2-F1
#
_cell.length_a   1.000
_cell.length_b   1.000
_cell.length_c   1.000
_cell.angle_alpha   90.00
_cell.angle_beta   90.00
_cell.angle_gamma   90.00
#
_symmetry.space_group_name_H-M   'P 1'
#
loop_
_entity.id
_entity.type
_entity.pdbx_description
1 polymer ?
#
loop_
_entity_poly.entity_id
_entity_poly.type
_entity_poly.pdbx_seq_one_letter_code
_entity_poly.pdbx_strand_id
1 'polypeptide(L)'
;VQQDIASQSLDQEVLLKVKTEIEEELKSLDKEISEAFASTGFDRHTSPVFSPANPDSSVEDCLAHLGEKASQELRAPLLGALQTLLSRPLTYQAYRECTLETTVHASGWNKVLVPLILLRQMLLELTRRGQEPLSALLEFGVTFLEDHAAEYIIQQ
;
A
#
# COMPACT_ATOMS: atom_id res chain seq x y z
N VAL A 1 13.00 30.11 -2.05
CA VAL A 1 13.69 29.77 -3.33
C VAL A 1 14.73 28.66 -3.16
N GLN A 2 15.87 28.85 -2.48
CA GLN A 2 16.87 27.76 -2.35
C GLN A 2 16.39 26.54 -1.53
N GLN A 3 15.64 26.78 -0.44
CA GLN A 3 15.09 25.72 0.41
C GLN A 3 13.94 24.94 -0.28
N ASP A 4 13.16 25.61 -1.13
CA ASP A 4 12.10 24.98 -1.92
C ASP A 4 12.68 24.06 -3.01
N ILE A 5 13.78 24.49 -3.65
CA ILE A 5 14.47 23.71 -4.68
C ILE A 5 15.11 22.46 -4.05
N ALA A 6 15.74 22.59 -2.88
CA ALA A 6 16.33 21.46 -2.18
C ALA A 6 15.28 20.44 -1.72
N SER A 7 14.12 20.92 -1.24
CA SER A 7 13.00 20.05 -0.83
C SER A 7 12.39 19.32 -2.03
N GLN A 8 12.18 20.01 -3.15
CA GLN A 8 11.69 19.41 -4.40
C GLN A 8 12.66 18.35 -4.96
N SER A 9 13.97 18.62 -4.91
CA SER A 9 14.99 17.66 -5.34
C SER A 9 14.98 16.40 -4.48
N LEU A 10 14.85 16.54 -3.16
CA LEU A 10 14.76 15.42 -2.23
C LEU A 10 13.48 14.59 -2.48
N ASP A 11 12.34 15.25 -2.70
CA ASP A 11 11.09 14.55 -3.00
C ASP A 11 11.17 13.78 -4.33
N GLN A 12 11.87 14.31 -5.34
CA GLN A 12 12.11 13.60 -6.60
C GLN A 12 13.03 12.39 -6.40
N GLU A 13 14.09 12.52 -5.60
CA GLU A 13 14.98 11.40 -5.27
C GLU A 13 14.24 10.28 -4.53
N VAL A 14 13.43 10.63 -3.53
CA VAL A 14 12.59 9.68 -2.79
C VAL A 14 11.64 8.95 -3.75
N LEU A 15 10.96 9.69 -4.63
CA LEU A 15 10.03 9.09 -5.59
C LEU A 15 10.73 8.14 -6.56
N LEU A 16 11.91 8.51 -7.06
CA LEU A 16 12.71 7.66 -7.94
C LEU A 16 13.15 6.39 -7.22
N LYS A 17 13.63 6.50 -5.98
CA LYS A 17 14.05 5.35 -5.17
C LYS A 17 12.89 4.39 -4.91
N VAL A 18 11.76 4.91 -4.43
CA VAL A 18 10.54 4.13 -4.20
C VAL A 18 10.08 3.44 -5.49
N LYS A 19 10.12 4.15 -6.62
CA LYS A 19 9.75 3.57 -7.92
C LYS A 19 10.66 2.40 -8.29
N THR A 20 11.97 2.54 -8.14
CA THR A 20 12.93 1.47 -8.45
C THR A 20 12.70 0.25 -7.55
N GLU A 21 12.55 0.44 -6.23
CA GLU A 21 12.26 -0.67 -5.31
C GLU A 21 10.94 -1.39 -5.68
N ILE A 22 9.88 -0.64 -6.02
CA ILE A 22 8.60 -1.22 -6.45
C ILE A 22 8.75 -2.03 -7.76
N GLU A 23 9.51 -1.52 -8.73
CA GLU A 23 9.76 -2.25 -9.99
C GLU A 23 10.51 -3.57 -9.75
N GLU A 24 11.44 -3.60 -8.79
CA GLU A 24 12.18 -4.81 -8.40
C GLU A 24 11.27 -5.83 -7.72
N GLU A 25 10.45 -5.41 -6.75
CA GLU A 25 9.48 -6.27 -6.06
C GLU A 25 8.42 -6.81 -7.02
N LEU A 26 7.91 -5.99 -7.94
CA LEU A 26 6.95 -6.44 -8.98
C LEU A 26 7.57 -7.49 -9.91
N LYS A 27 8.85 -7.38 -10.23
CA LYS A 27 9.55 -8.38 -11.03
C LYS A 27 9.74 -9.69 -10.26
N SER A 28 9.99 -9.65 -8.95
CA SER A 28 10.01 -10.85 -8.10
C SER A 28 8.63 -11.51 -8.07
N LEU A 29 7.58 -10.71 -7.86
CA LEU A 29 6.20 -11.19 -7.80
C LEU A 29 5.75 -11.87 -9.11
N ASP A 30 6.06 -11.30 -10.28
CA ASP A 30 5.71 -11.92 -11.57
C ASP A 30 6.41 -13.28 -11.77
N LYS A 31 7.64 -13.40 -11.28
CA LYS A 31 8.36 -14.67 -11.25
C LYS A 31 7.68 -15.68 -10.32
N GLU A 32 7.33 -15.27 -9.09
CA GLU A 32 6.65 -16.14 -8.12
C GLU A 32 5.29 -16.64 -8.63
N ILE A 33 4.50 -15.77 -9.26
CA ILE A 33 3.22 -16.15 -9.87
C ILE A 33 3.43 -17.16 -11.00
N SER A 34 4.42 -16.93 -11.87
CA SER A 34 4.74 -17.82 -12.98
C SER A 34 5.17 -19.21 -12.49
N GLU A 35 5.96 -19.28 -11.41
CA GLU A 35 6.40 -20.53 -10.79
C GLU A 35 5.24 -21.24 -10.06
N ALA A 36 4.31 -20.50 -9.46
CA ALA A 36 3.16 -21.04 -8.74
C ALA A 36 2.12 -21.72 -9.66
N PHE A 37 2.04 -21.35 -10.95
CA PHE A 37 1.06 -21.93 -11.90
C PHE A 37 1.13 -23.46 -11.95
N ALA A 38 2.34 -24.03 -11.96
CA ALA A 38 2.54 -25.48 -12.05
C ALA A 38 1.97 -26.25 -10.84
N SER A 39 1.81 -25.60 -9.69
CA SER A 39 1.34 -26.23 -8.44
C SER A 39 -0.11 -25.85 -8.08
N THR A 40 -0.55 -24.64 -8.42
CA THR A 40 -1.86 -24.10 -8.03
C THR A 40 -2.87 -24.10 -9.18
N GLY A 41 -2.40 -24.14 -10.43
CA GLY A 41 -3.22 -23.93 -11.63
C GLY A 41 -3.75 -22.50 -11.78
N PHE A 42 -3.32 -21.55 -10.95
CA PHE A 42 -3.75 -20.15 -11.01
C PHE A 42 -3.06 -19.41 -12.16
N ASP A 43 -3.83 -18.99 -13.16
CA ASP A 43 -3.38 -18.13 -14.27
C ASP A 43 -3.96 -16.72 -14.14
N ARG A 44 -3.10 -15.73 -13.84
CA ARG A 44 -3.50 -14.32 -13.71
C ARG A 44 -4.13 -13.76 -14.98
N HIS A 45 -3.79 -14.27 -16.16
CA HIS A 45 -4.32 -13.78 -17.44
C HIS A 45 -5.78 -14.18 -17.68
N THR A 46 -6.27 -15.16 -16.92
CA THR A 46 -7.68 -15.57 -16.94
C THR A 46 -8.51 -14.94 -15.83
N SER A 47 -7.85 -14.26 -14.87
CA SER A 47 -8.53 -13.63 -13.75
C SER A 47 -9.25 -12.37 -14.22
N PRO A 48 -10.57 -12.22 -13.96
CA PRO A 48 -11.30 -11.00 -14.31
C PRO A 48 -10.84 -9.77 -13.53
N VAL A 49 -10.11 -9.96 -12.42
CA VAL A 49 -9.54 -8.88 -11.61
C VAL A 49 -8.24 -8.36 -12.22
N PHE A 50 -7.36 -9.27 -12.66
CA PHE A 50 -6.04 -8.92 -13.21
C PHE A 50 -6.01 -8.82 -14.74
N SER A 51 -7.09 -9.23 -15.41
CA SER A 51 -7.32 -9.12 -16.85
C SER A 51 -8.78 -8.75 -17.10
N PRO A 52 -9.19 -7.53 -16.71
CA PRO A 52 -10.57 -7.08 -16.83
C PRO A 52 -11.00 -6.98 -18.30
N ALA A 53 -12.30 -7.21 -18.56
CA ALA A 53 -12.87 -7.12 -19.91
C ALA A 53 -12.78 -5.71 -20.50
N ASN A 54 -12.76 -4.68 -19.64
CA ASN A 54 -12.45 -3.31 -20.03
C ASN A 54 -10.98 -3.02 -19.70
N PRO A 55 -10.10 -2.85 -20.71
CA PRO A 55 -8.68 -2.60 -20.49
C PRO A 55 -8.39 -1.26 -19.80
N ASP A 56 -9.36 -0.32 -19.80
CA ASP A 56 -9.23 0.99 -19.16
C ASP A 56 -9.65 0.97 -17.67
N SER A 57 -10.01 -0.19 -17.11
CA SER A 57 -10.44 -0.33 -15.71
C SER A 57 -9.59 -1.35 -14.96
N SER A 58 -8.32 -1.01 -14.72
CA SER A 58 -7.43 -1.83 -13.90
C SER A 58 -7.80 -1.73 -12.41
N VAL A 59 -7.50 -2.78 -11.63
CA VAL A 59 -7.70 -2.75 -10.18
C VAL A 59 -6.82 -1.68 -9.52
N GLU A 60 -5.63 -1.46 -10.08
CA GLU A 60 -4.67 -0.45 -9.64
C GLU A 60 -5.24 0.97 -9.80
N ASP A 61 -5.85 1.29 -10.94
CA ASP A 61 -6.48 2.59 -11.18
C ASP A 61 -7.70 2.80 -10.27
N CYS A 62 -8.50 1.75 -10.06
CA CYS A 62 -9.62 1.79 -9.11
C CYS A 62 -9.13 2.07 -7.68
N LEU A 63 -8.10 1.36 -7.22
CA LEU A 63 -7.51 1.56 -5.90
C LEU A 63 -6.87 2.95 -5.76
N ALA A 64 -6.23 3.46 -6.81
CA ALA A 64 -5.68 4.81 -6.80
C ALA A 64 -6.78 5.88 -6.63
N HIS A 65 -7.87 5.77 -7.40
CA HIS A 65 -8.98 6.70 -7.31
C HIS A 65 -9.70 6.64 -5.96
N LEU A 66 -10.01 5.42 -5.49
CA LEU A 66 -10.68 5.22 -4.20
C LEU A 66 -9.77 5.62 -3.03
N GLY A 67 -8.48 5.31 -3.11
CA GLY A 67 -7.48 5.67 -2.11
C GLY A 67 -7.29 7.17 -1.98
N GLU A 68 -7.31 7.92 -3.08
CA GLU A 68 -7.27 9.39 -3.06
C GLU A 68 -8.51 9.96 -2.34
N LYS A 69 -9.70 9.50 -2.72
CA LYS A 69 -10.95 9.90 -2.08
C LYS A 69 -10.95 9.58 -0.57
N ALA A 70 -10.59 8.36 -0.19
CA ALA A 70 -10.51 7.94 1.21
C ALA A 70 -9.46 8.73 1.99
N SER A 71 -8.33 9.08 1.37
CA SER A 71 -7.29 9.92 1.99
C SER A 71 -7.79 11.33 2.32
N GLN A 72 -8.66 11.88 1.47
CA GLN A 72 -9.30 13.19 1.71
C GLN A 72 -10.36 13.10 2.80
N GLU A 73 -11.24 12.10 2.74
CA GLU A 73 -12.32 11.88 3.71
C GLU A 73 -11.80 11.58 5.13
N LEU A 74 -10.73 10.79 5.23
CA LEU A 74 -10.16 10.32 6.50
C LEU A 74 -8.87 11.07 6.87
N ARG A 75 -8.66 12.27 6.34
CA ARG A 75 -7.40 13.03 6.48
C ARG A 75 -6.92 13.14 7.93
N ALA A 76 -7.79 13.53 8.85
CA ALA A 76 -7.43 13.74 10.25
C ALA A 76 -7.00 12.44 10.97
N PRO A 77 -7.79 11.35 10.96
CA PRO A 77 -7.37 10.10 11.60
C PRO A 77 -6.13 9.48 10.92
N LEU A 78 -6.01 9.55 9.59
CA LEU A 78 -4.82 9.05 8.87
C LEU A 78 -3.54 9.82 9.26
N LEU A 79 -3.61 11.15 9.36
CA LEU A 79 -2.44 11.95 9.77
C LEU A 79 -2.01 11.62 11.21
N GLY A 80 -2.96 11.46 12.14
CA GLY A 80 -2.66 11.09 13.52
C GLY A 80 -2.04 9.69 13.63
N ALA A 81 -2.54 8.74 12.85
CA ALA A 81 -2.00 7.39 12.77
C ALA A 81 -0.58 7.38 12.22
N LEU A 82 -0.33 8.09 11.11
CA LEU A 82 1.00 8.22 10.51
C LEU A 82 2.01 8.79 11.51
N GLN A 83 1.66 9.86 12.22
CA GLN A 83 2.54 10.45 13.25
C GLN A 83 2.87 9.46 14.36
N THR A 84 1.87 8.71 14.82
CA THR A 84 2.04 7.67 15.83
C THR A 84 2.99 6.58 15.36
N LEU A 85 2.79 6.07 14.14
CA LEU A 85 3.63 5.04 13.53
C LEU A 85 5.07 5.51 13.36
N LEU A 86 5.28 6.73 12.85
CA LEU A 86 6.60 7.29 12.62
C LEU A 86 7.37 7.66 13.89
N SER A 87 6.70 7.66 15.05
CA SER A 87 7.29 7.89 16.37
C SER A 87 7.73 6.60 17.08
N ARG A 88 7.33 5.44 16.56
CA ARG A 88 7.60 4.11 17.13
C ARG A 88 8.55 3.32 16.20
N PRO A 89 9.23 2.28 16.71
CA PRO A 89 9.95 1.33 15.85
C PRO A 89 9.02 0.67 14.83
N LEU A 90 9.50 0.49 13.60
CA LEU A 90 8.77 -0.17 12.54
C LEU A 90 8.57 -1.66 12.88
N THR A 91 7.34 -2.01 13.29
CA THR A 91 6.96 -3.38 13.66
C THR A 91 5.53 -3.66 13.20
N TYR A 92 5.24 -4.92 12.86
CA TYR A 92 3.90 -5.32 12.45
C TYR A 92 2.87 -5.04 13.54
N GLN A 93 3.23 -5.29 14.82
CA GLN A 93 2.33 -5.04 15.94
C GLN A 93 1.90 -3.57 16.04
N ALA A 94 2.86 -2.63 15.98
CA ALA A 94 2.54 -1.21 16.04
C ALA A 94 1.70 -0.75 14.83
N TYR A 95 2.03 -1.26 13.64
CA TYR A 95 1.25 -1.04 12.42
C TYR A 95 -0.19 -1.54 12.56
N ARG A 96 -0.37 -2.80 12.98
CA ARG A 96 -1.68 -3.43 13.13
C ARG A 96 -2.56 -2.71 14.14
N GLU A 97 -2.05 -2.43 15.35
CA GLU A 97 -2.79 -1.73 16.41
C GLU A 97 -3.30 -0.37 15.92
N CYS A 98 -2.39 0.45 15.37
CA CYS A 98 -2.71 1.78 14.90
C CYS A 98 -3.68 1.76 13.71
N THR A 99 -3.51 0.81 12.79
CA THR A 99 -4.42 0.64 11.64
C THR A 99 -5.82 0.28 12.12
N LEU A 100 -5.97 -0.69 13.03
CA LEU A 100 -7.28 -1.07 13.59
C LEU A 100 -7.98 0.12 14.26
N GLU A 101 -7.26 0.91 15.07
CA GLU A 101 -7.79 2.13 15.67
C GLU A 101 -8.26 3.13 14.60
N THR A 102 -7.48 3.29 13.53
CA THR A 102 -7.83 4.19 12.42
C THR A 102 -9.08 3.72 11.67
N THR A 103 -9.24 2.41 11.47
CA THR A 103 -10.41 1.85 10.75
C THR A 103 -11.75 2.06 11.46
N VAL A 104 -11.77 2.40 12.76
CA VAL A 104 -12.99 2.79 13.49
C VAL A 104 -13.65 4.01 12.85
N HIS A 105 -12.87 4.87 12.20
CA HIS A 105 -13.36 6.06 11.51
C HIS A 105 -13.80 5.79 10.06
N ALA A 106 -13.65 4.55 9.57
CA ALA A 106 -13.94 4.17 8.19
C ALA A 106 -15.11 3.18 8.10
N SER A 107 -15.73 3.10 6.92
CA SER A 107 -16.79 2.13 6.62
C SER A 107 -16.62 1.55 5.21
N GLY A 108 -17.21 0.37 4.98
CA GLY A 108 -17.10 -0.34 3.70
C GLY A 108 -15.66 -0.50 3.22
N TRP A 109 -15.44 -0.24 1.93
CA TRP A 109 -14.12 -0.31 1.29
C TRP A 109 -13.08 0.62 1.92
N ASN A 110 -13.47 1.72 2.57
CA ASN A 110 -12.49 2.58 3.24
C ASN A 110 -11.76 1.84 4.36
N LYS A 111 -12.35 0.80 4.98
CA LYS A 111 -11.64 -0.05 5.96
C LYS A 111 -10.52 -0.86 5.34
N VAL A 112 -10.65 -1.25 4.07
CA VAL A 112 -9.62 -1.96 3.30
C VAL A 112 -8.56 -0.99 2.77
N LEU A 113 -8.94 0.26 2.47
CA LEU A 113 -8.03 1.26 1.95
C LEU A 113 -7.15 1.91 3.02
N VAL A 114 -7.64 2.07 4.25
CA VAL A 114 -6.87 2.62 5.38
C VAL A 114 -5.49 1.97 5.54
N PRO A 115 -5.35 0.63 5.64
CA PRO A 115 -4.02 0.00 5.73
C PRO A 115 -3.12 0.36 4.53
N LEU A 116 -3.65 0.29 3.30
CA LEU A 116 -2.88 0.58 2.09
C LEU A 116 -2.39 2.04 2.03
N ILE A 117 -3.24 2.98 2.45
CA ILE A 117 -2.89 4.41 2.50
C ILE A 117 -1.79 4.65 3.54
N LEU A 118 -1.91 4.05 4.73
CA LEU A 118 -0.88 4.17 5.78
C LEU A 118 0.46 3.57 5.34
N LEU A 119 0.46 2.39 4.69
CA LEU A 119 1.69 1.79 4.16
C LEU A 119 2.36 2.71 3.13
N ARG A 120 1.59 3.27 2.19
CA ARG A 120 2.13 4.21 1.18
C ARG A 120 2.73 5.46 1.83
N GLN A 121 2.06 6.03 2.83
CA GLN A 121 2.56 7.20 3.55
C GLN A 121 3.83 6.87 4.36
N MET A 122 3.86 5.73 5.03
CA MET A 122 5.04 5.26 5.75
C MET A 122 6.21 5.00 4.81
N LEU A 123 5.99 4.38 3.66
CA LEU A 123 7.01 4.14 2.64
C LEU A 123 7.69 5.46 2.25
N LEU A 124 6.91 6.47 1.85
CA LEU A 124 7.45 7.77 1.45
C LEU A 124 8.22 8.46 2.59
N GLU A 125 7.68 8.48 3.80
CA GLU A 125 8.30 9.17 4.94
C GLU A 125 9.56 8.46 5.45
N LEU A 126 9.58 7.13 5.47
CA LEU A 126 10.74 6.35 5.92
C LEU A 126 11.84 6.36 4.85
N THR A 127 11.50 6.29 3.56
CA THR A 127 12.47 6.45 2.48
C THR A 127 13.07 7.86 2.48
N ARG A 128 12.29 8.90 2.77
CA ARG A 128 12.82 10.27 2.98
C ARG A 128 13.81 10.35 4.14
N ARG A 129 13.68 9.48 5.15
CA ARG A 129 14.64 9.34 6.27
C ARG A 129 15.84 8.45 5.92
N GLY A 130 15.98 8.02 4.66
CA GLY A 130 17.07 7.18 4.18
C GLY A 130 16.88 5.68 4.43
N GLN A 131 15.69 5.24 4.81
CA GLN A 131 15.39 3.82 5.03
C GLN A 131 14.93 3.14 3.72
N GLU A 132 14.87 1.81 3.74
CA GLU A 132 14.40 0.95 2.63
C GLU A 132 13.31 0.01 3.16
N PRO A 133 12.11 0.54 3.45
CA PRO A 133 11.11 -0.19 4.23
C PRO A 133 10.18 -1.06 3.36
N LEU A 134 10.30 -1.04 2.03
CA LEU A 134 9.28 -1.56 1.11
C LEU A 134 8.92 -3.02 1.40
N SER A 135 9.92 -3.91 1.46
CA SER A 135 9.69 -5.34 1.68
C SER A 135 8.94 -5.62 2.99
N ALA A 136 9.37 -5.01 4.11
CA ALA A 136 8.67 -5.14 5.40
C ALA A 136 7.25 -4.56 5.37
N LEU A 137 7.03 -3.45 4.66
CA LEU A 137 5.70 -2.85 4.51
C LEU A 137 4.77 -3.70 3.63
N LEU A 138 5.30 -4.39 2.61
CA LEU A 138 4.54 -5.36 1.82
C LEU A 138 4.10 -6.54 2.69
N GLU A 139 5.01 -7.11 3.50
CA GLU A 139 4.68 -8.19 4.44
C GLU A 139 3.60 -7.75 5.44
N PHE A 140 3.68 -6.53 5.97
CA PHE A 140 2.66 -5.99 6.88
C PHE A 140 1.31 -5.85 6.20
N GLY A 141 1.29 -5.38 4.94
CA GLY A 141 0.08 -5.23 4.15
C GLY A 141 -0.61 -6.56 3.87
N VAL A 142 0.14 -7.55 3.36
CA VAL A 142 -0.39 -8.89 3.06
C VAL A 142 -0.95 -9.53 4.33
N THR A 143 -0.14 -9.60 5.39
CA THR A 143 -0.56 -10.21 6.67
C THR A 143 -1.81 -9.52 7.23
N PHE A 144 -1.87 -8.19 7.20
CA PHE A 144 -3.05 -7.46 7.69
C PHE A 144 -4.30 -7.73 6.85
N LEU A 145 -4.18 -7.71 5.51
CA LEU A 145 -5.32 -7.95 4.64
C LEU A 145 -5.86 -9.37 4.82
N GLU A 146 -4.99 -10.37 4.93
CA GLU A 146 -5.37 -11.75 5.21
C GLU A 146 -6.10 -11.90 6.55
N ASP A 147 -5.55 -11.32 7.63
CA ASP A 147 -6.11 -11.46 8.97
C ASP A 147 -7.40 -10.66 9.20
N HIS A 148 -7.56 -9.52 8.53
CA HIS A 148 -8.56 -8.51 8.91
C HIS A 148 -9.50 -8.06 7.79
N ALA A 149 -9.14 -8.24 6.51
CA ALA A 149 -9.92 -7.73 5.38
C ALA A 149 -10.39 -8.82 4.40
N ALA A 150 -9.79 -10.01 4.41
CA ALA A 150 -10.03 -11.06 3.42
C ALA A 150 -11.50 -11.45 3.33
N GLU A 151 -12.16 -11.71 4.46
CA GLU A 151 -13.59 -12.09 4.48
C GLU A 151 -14.46 -11.02 3.83
N TYR A 152 -14.21 -9.74 4.13
CA TYR A 152 -14.96 -8.65 3.53
C TYR A 152 -14.70 -8.56 2.02
N ILE A 153 -13.45 -8.68 1.58
CA ILE A 153 -13.05 -8.63 0.15
C ILE A 153 -13.71 -9.76 -0.63
N ILE A 154 -13.73 -10.98 -0.09
CA ILE A 154 -14.30 -12.17 -0.75
C ILE A 154 -15.82 -12.06 -0.89
N GLN A 155 -16.50 -11.37 0.04
CA GLN A 155 -17.95 -11.20 0.01
C GLN A 155 -18.46 -10.13 -0.96
N GLN A 156 -17.59 -9.28 -1.53
CA GLN A 156 -17.96 -8.24 -2.50
C GLN A 156 -17.98 -8.79 -3.92
#